data_AF-A0A382V2N5-F1
#
_entry.id   AF-A0A382V2N5-F1
#
_cell.length_a   1.000
_cell.length_b   1.000
_cell.length_c   1.000
_cell.angle_alpha   90.00
_cell.angle_beta   90.00
_cell.angle_gamma   90.00
#
_symmetry.space_group_name_H-M   'P 1'
#
loop_
_entity.id
_entity.type
_entity.pdbx_description
1 polymer ?
#
loop_
_entity_poly.entity_id
_entity_poly.type
_entity_poly.pdbx_seq_one_letter_code
_entity_poly.pdbx_strand_id
1 'polypeptide(L)'
;MANKNFIVKNGLTVGSTERISSAGVITGTASTQSVGNSSTSLATTAYVRGEIDALIDSAPGTLNTLDELAAAINDDAQFNTTLTDAVALKAPLASPTFTGNVSFPDDTIDLAHMSDNSVDSDQYVDGSIDLVHMSANSIDSDQYVDGSIDVAHLAADSVSAAKIQANNVGTSEIADDAVTADQIADNQITNAHMADDAIGVVELSASGT
;
A
#
# COMPACT_ATOMS: atom_id res chain seq x y z
N MET A 1 30.96 -29.72 -94.63
CA MET A 1 29.81 -28.82 -94.41
C MET A 1 30.38 -27.42 -94.22
N ALA A 2 30.04 -26.48 -95.10
CA ALA A 2 30.61 -25.14 -95.06
C ALA A 2 30.10 -24.40 -93.81
N ASN A 3 31.03 -24.02 -92.93
CA ASN A 3 30.73 -23.23 -91.74
C ASN A 3 30.28 -21.84 -92.20
N LYS A 4 28.98 -21.53 -92.08
CA LYS A 4 28.48 -20.19 -92.39
C LYS A 4 28.82 -19.28 -91.21
N ASN A 5 29.97 -18.62 -91.30
CA ASN A 5 30.34 -17.56 -90.36
C ASN A 5 29.23 -16.49 -90.33
N PHE A 6 28.84 -16.08 -89.14
CA PHE A 6 27.91 -14.97 -88.91
C PHE A 6 28.62 -13.65 -89.27
N ILE A 7 28.23 -13.01 -90.37
CA ILE A 7 28.83 -11.75 -90.84
C ILE A 7 27.94 -10.60 -90.37
N VAL A 8 28.39 -9.81 -89.39
CA VAL A 8 27.72 -8.57 -88.98
C VAL A 8 28.17 -7.45 -89.92
N LYS A 9 27.31 -7.05 -90.85
CA LYS A 9 27.56 -5.89 -91.74
C LYS A 9 27.18 -4.62 -90.98
N ASN A 10 28.17 -4.03 -90.32
CA ASN A 10 28.16 -2.74 -89.61
C ASN A 10 27.91 -2.80 -88.10
N GLY A 11 28.89 -3.33 -87.35
CA GLY A 11 29.06 -2.98 -85.93
C GLY A 11 29.26 -4.18 -85.02
N LEU A 12 30.52 -4.50 -84.73
CA LEU A 12 30.89 -5.01 -83.41
C LEU A 12 32.25 -4.44 -83.06
N THR A 13 32.25 -3.29 -82.40
CA THR A 13 33.48 -2.67 -81.88
C THR A 13 33.54 -2.99 -80.39
N VAL A 14 34.55 -3.73 -79.96
CA VAL A 14 34.78 -4.01 -78.54
C VAL A 14 36.08 -3.32 -78.12
N GLY A 15 35.95 -2.14 -77.52
CA GLY A 15 37.07 -1.37 -77.00
C GLY A 15 37.54 -1.99 -75.69
N SER A 16 38.77 -2.52 -75.69
CA SER A 16 39.48 -3.22 -74.59
C SER A 16 38.92 -4.60 -74.14
N THR A 17 39.87 -5.55 -74.00
CA THR A 17 39.93 -6.98 -73.57
C THR A 17 38.69 -7.92 -73.54
N GLU A 18 37.45 -7.47 -73.63
CA GLU A 18 36.29 -8.32 -73.31
C GLU A 18 35.63 -8.89 -74.57
N ARG A 19 35.98 -10.12 -74.93
CA ARG A 19 35.48 -10.81 -76.12
C ARG A 19 34.09 -11.39 -75.85
N ILE A 20 33.15 -11.22 -76.78
CA ILE A 20 31.97 -12.10 -76.83
C ILE A 20 32.50 -13.50 -77.14
N SER A 21 32.34 -14.43 -76.20
CA SER A 21 32.78 -15.81 -76.40
C SER A 21 32.00 -16.46 -77.54
N SER A 22 32.50 -17.56 -78.12
CA SER A 22 31.76 -18.33 -79.13
C SER A 22 30.44 -18.93 -78.61
N ALA A 23 30.18 -18.83 -77.30
CA ALA A 23 28.92 -19.19 -76.64
C ALA A 23 27.98 -17.98 -76.43
N GLY A 24 28.32 -16.79 -76.92
CA GLY A 24 27.53 -15.57 -76.74
C GLY A 24 27.67 -14.94 -75.34
N VAL A 25 28.66 -15.36 -74.55
CA VAL A 25 28.86 -14.86 -73.18
C VAL A 25 29.71 -13.58 -73.23
N ILE A 26 29.18 -12.49 -72.71
CA ILE A 26 29.92 -11.23 -72.49
C ILE A 26 30.65 -11.37 -71.15
N THR A 27 31.98 -11.38 -71.17
CA THR A 27 32.81 -11.54 -69.96
C THR A 27 33.30 -10.22 -69.39
N GLY A 28 32.68 -9.11 -69.79
CA GLY A 28 33.12 -7.76 -69.45
C GLY A 28 32.26 -7.01 -68.45
N THR A 29 32.84 -6.01 -67.77
CA THR A 29 32.09 -5.19 -66.82
C THR A 29 31.22 -4.17 -67.55
N ALA A 30 29.90 -4.24 -67.35
CA ALA A 30 29.01 -3.20 -67.84
C ALA A 30 29.27 -1.88 -67.09
N SER A 31 29.17 -0.74 -67.80
CA SER A 31 29.29 0.58 -67.17
C SER A 31 28.11 0.84 -66.23
N THR A 32 28.36 1.32 -65.02
CA THR A 32 27.32 1.65 -64.03
C THR A 32 26.66 2.99 -64.34
N GLN A 33 25.33 3.03 -64.34
CA GLN A 33 24.53 4.24 -64.57
C GLN A 33 24.51 5.14 -63.33
N SER A 34 24.28 6.43 -63.52
CA SER A 34 24.03 7.37 -62.42
C SER A 34 22.66 7.13 -61.77
N VAL A 35 22.55 7.42 -60.47
CA VAL A 35 21.31 7.27 -59.70
C VAL A 35 20.17 8.12 -60.30
N GLY A 36 18.95 7.57 -60.34
CA GLY A 36 17.75 8.16 -60.94
C GLY A 36 17.63 7.99 -62.46
N ASN A 37 18.46 7.17 -63.10
CA ASN A 37 18.44 6.96 -64.55
C ASN A 37 17.33 5.99 -64.99
N SER A 38 16.30 6.49 -65.68
CA SER A 38 15.17 5.68 -66.15
C SER A 38 15.29 5.18 -67.60
N SER A 39 16.50 5.07 -68.15
CA SER A 39 16.71 4.58 -69.51
C SER A 39 16.51 3.07 -69.64
N THR A 40 16.36 2.57 -70.86
CA THR A 40 16.25 1.12 -71.14
C THR A 40 17.61 0.42 -71.23
N SER A 41 18.66 1.00 -70.65
CA SER A 41 20.01 0.42 -70.64
C SER A 41 20.09 -0.78 -69.69
N LEU A 42 21.05 -1.68 -69.90
CA LEU A 42 21.29 -2.79 -68.97
C LEU A 42 21.73 -2.24 -67.60
N ALA A 43 21.01 -2.62 -66.54
CA ALA A 43 21.35 -2.25 -65.18
C ALA A 43 22.50 -3.10 -64.64
N THR A 44 23.56 -2.44 -64.15
CA THR A 44 24.62 -3.13 -63.40
C THR A 44 24.16 -3.46 -61.98
N THR A 45 24.76 -4.45 -61.33
CA THR A 45 24.50 -4.76 -59.92
C THR A 45 24.78 -3.56 -59.01
N ALA A 46 25.80 -2.76 -59.32
CA ALA A 46 26.11 -1.53 -58.59
C ALA A 46 25.02 -0.45 -58.74
N TYR A 47 24.43 -0.32 -59.94
CA TYR A 47 23.31 0.59 -60.16
C TYR A 47 22.06 0.16 -59.38
N VAL A 48 21.70 -1.13 -59.46
CA VAL A 48 20.55 -1.66 -58.71
C VAL A 48 20.74 -1.49 -57.20
N ARG A 49 21.96 -1.71 -56.69
CA ARG A 49 22.28 -1.46 -55.27
C ARG A 49 22.05 0.01 -54.91
N GLY A 50 22.58 0.93 -55.71
CA GLY A 50 22.45 2.38 -55.46
C GLY A 50 21.00 2.89 -55.48
N GLU A 51 20.15 2.39 -56.40
CA GLU A 51 18.72 2.74 -56.42
C GLU A 51 17.96 2.16 -55.22
N ILE A 52 18.31 0.96 -54.77
CA ILE A 52 17.72 0.34 -53.58
C ILE A 52 18.13 1.11 -52.32
N ASP A 53 19.41 1.46 -52.18
CA ASP A 53 19.91 2.26 -51.08
C ASP A 53 19.23 3.65 -51.06
N ALA A 54 19.10 4.30 -52.23
CA ALA A 54 18.37 5.57 -52.35
C ALA A 54 16.86 5.46 -52.05
N LEU A 55 16.23 4.33 -52.38
CA LEU A 55 14.84 4.04 -52.03
C LEU A 55 14.67 3.81 -50.53
N ILE A 56 15.61 3.11 -49.89
CA ILE A 56 15.65 2.88 -48.45
C ILE A 56 15.84 4.22 -47.72
N ASP A 57 16.77 5.06 -48.16
CA ASP A 57 17.05 6.38 -47.58
C ASP A 57 15.91 7.39 -47.80
N SER A 58 15.15 7.23 -48.89
CA SER A 58 13.98 8.05 -49.21
C SER A 58 12.69 7.51 -48.59
N ALA A 59 12.72 6.32 -47.97
CA ALA A 59 11.54 5.73 -47.37
C ALA A 59 11.13 6.56 -46.14
N PRO A 60 9.95 7.17 -46.13
CA PRO A 60 9.53 8.06 -45.06
C PRO A 60 9.44 7.29 -43.73
N GLY A 61 9.90 7.94 -42.66
CA GLY A 61 9.63 7.69 -41.23
C GLY A 61 9.44 6.24 -40.81
N THR A 62 8.37 5.56 -41.23
CA THR A 62 7.98 4.21 -40.82
C THR A 62 8.78 3.03 -41.41
N LEU A 63 9.62 3.23 -42.43
CA LEU A 63 10.63 2.21 -42.81
C LEU A 63 12.00 2.50 -42.18
N ASN A 64 12.27 3.77 -41.86
CA ASN A 64 13.32 4.17 -40.91
C ASN A 64 12.94 3.84 -39.46
N THR A 65 11.65 3.65 -39.13
CA THR A 65 11.25 3.53 -37.71
C THR A 65 11.84 2.31 -37.04
N LEU A 66 12.13 1.21 -37.72
CA LEU A 66 12.78 0.07 -37.05
C LEU A 66 14.26 0.37 -36.76
N ASP A 67 14.93 1.13 -37.62
CA ASP A 67 16.35 1.51 -37.44
C ASP A 67 16.49 2.71 -36.49
N GLU A 68 15.59 3.70 -36.58
CA GLU A 68 15.43 4.79 -35.61
C GLU A 68 14.96 4.28 -34.25
N LEU A 69 14.10 3.26 -34.17
CA LEU A 69 13.69 2.64 -32.90
C LEU A 69 14.79 1.75 -32.34
N ALA A 70 15.51 1.01 -33.20
CA ALA A 70 16.69 0.26 -32.79
C ALA A 70 17.79 1.22 -32.30
N ALA A 71 18.07 2.30 -33.01
CA ALA A 71 18.98 3.35 -32.58
C ALA A 71 18.47 4.06 -31.33
N ALA A 72 17.21 4.44 -31.21
CA ALA A 72 16.69 5.08 -30.00
C ALA A 72 16.71 4.17 -28.77
N ILE A 73 16.48 2.86 -28.92
CA ILE A 73 16.55 1.88 -27.83
C ILE A 73 18.00 1.45 -27.53
N ASN A 74 18.90 1.46 -28.52
CA ASN A 74 20.27 0.93 -28.42
C ASN A 74 21.38 2.01 -28.33
N ASP A 75 21.12 3.26 -28.73
CA ASP A 75 21.96 4.46 -28.50
C ASP A 75 21.57 5.22 -27.23
N ASP A 76 20.42 4.92 -26.63
CA ASP A 76 20.18 5.33 -25.24
C ASP A 76 20.89 4.34 -24.32
N ALA A 77 22.18 4.59 -24.10
CA ALA A 77 23.01 3.83 -23.17
C ALA A 77 22.43 3.78 -21.74
N GLN A 78 21.49 4.66 -21.42
CA GLN A 78 20.82 4.76 -20.14
C GLN A 78 19.41 4.14 -20.19
N PHE A 79 18.86 3.72 -21.33
CA PHE A 79 17.48 3.20 -21.41
C PHE A 79 17.29 1.98 -20.52
N ASN A 80 18.17 0.99 -20.67
CA ASN A 80 18.10 -0.23 -19.87
C ASN A 80 18.39 0.04 -18.39
N THR A 81 19.31 0.97 -18.09
CA THR A 81 19.60 1.40 -16.72
C THR A 81 18.42 2.12 -16.11
N THR A 82 17.85 3.11 -16.79
CA THR A 82 16.68 3.89 -16.36
C THR A 82 15.47 2.99 -16.15
N LEU A 83 15.22 2.04 -17.05
CA LEU A 83 14.13 1.08 -16.90
C LEU A 83 14.39 0.14 -15.72
N THR A 84 15.60 -0.39 -15.60
CA THR A 84 15.99 -1.25 -14.47
C THR A 84 15.85 -0.51 -13.15
N ASP A 85 16.30 0.75 -13.08
CA ASP A 85 16.22 1.61 -11.90
C ASP A 85 14.77 1.94 -11.55
N ALA A 86 13.95 2.32 -12.54
CA ALA A 86 12.53 2.62 -12.33
C ALA A 86 11.73 1.40 -11.86
N VAL A 87 12.08 0.20 -12.35
CA VAL A 87 11.49 -1.07 -11.89
C VAL A 87 12.03 -1.45 -10.51
N ALA A 88 13.32 -1.22 -10.24
CA ALA A 88 13.93 -1.48 -8.94
C ALA A 88 13.35 -0.59 -7.81
N LEU A 89 12.76 0.55 -8.16
CA LEU A 89 12.02 1.40 -7.23
C LEU A 89 10.61 0.86 -6.88
N LYS A 90 10.08 -0.13 -7.63
CA LYS A 90 8.78 -0.74 -7.31
C LYS A 90 8.93 -1.74 -6.17
N ALA A 91 7.97 -1.73 -5.25
CA ALA A 91 7.92 -2.72 -4.17
C ALA A 91 7.71 -4.13 -4.74
N PRO A 92 8.42 -5.16 -4.23
CA PRO A 92 8.16 -6.56 -4.59
C PRO A 92 6.69 -6.95 -4.33
N LEU A 93 6.13 -7.81 -5.18
CA LEU A 93 4.75 -8.26 -5.05
C LEU A 93 4.50 -9.07 -3.76
N ALA A 94 5.47 -9.89 -3.38
CA ALA A 94 5.38 -10.74 -2.19
C ALA A 94 6.29 -10.20 -1.08
N SER A 95 5.68 -9.87 0.06
CA SER A 95 6.38 -9.46 1.30
C SER A 95 7.42 -8.34 1.09
N PRO A 96 7.03 -7.17 0.55
CA PRO A 96 7.93 -6.03 0.46
C PRO A 96 8.42 -5.62 1.85
N THR A 97 9.71 -5.32 1.99
CA THR A 97 10.26 -4.69 3.19
C THR A 97 10.40 -3.20 2.94
N PHE A 98 9.71 -2.39 3.74
CA PHE A 98 9.83 -0.94 3.71
C PHE A 98 10.77 -0.47 4.83
N THR A 99 11.47 0.65 4.61
CA THR A 99 12.29 1.31 5.64
C THR A 99 11.80 2.76 5.83
N GLY A 100 11.92 3.29 7.04
CA GLY A 100 11.38 4.62 7.39
C GLY A 100 9.88 4.62 7.68
N ASN A 101 9.26 5.80 7.71
CA ASN A 101 7.83 5.95 7.87
C ASN A 101 7.12 5.68 6.53
N VAL A 102 6.24 4.67 6.51
CA VAL A 102 5.37 4.37 5.36
C VAL A 102 4.08 5.17 5.52
N SER A 103 3.75 6.00 4.53
CA SER A 103 2.45 6.67 4.45
C SER A 103 1.52 5.83 3.57
N PHE A 104 0.34 5.52 4.10
CA PHE A 104 -0.74 4.93 3.33
C PHE A 104 -1.79 6.00 3.01
N PRO A 105 -2.57 5.87 1.93
CA PRO A 105 -3.76 6.71 1.77
C PRO A 105 -4.74 6.48 2.93
N ASP A 106 -5.50 7.50 3.28
CA ASP A 106 -6.51 7.43 4.34
C ASP A 106 -7.46 6.24 4.12
N ASP A 107 -7.90 5.61 5.20
CA ASP A 107 -8.84 4.49 5.24
C ASP A 107 -8.41 3.21 4.51
N THR A 108 -7.13 3.05 4.16
CA THR A 108 -6.65 1.84 3.46
C THR A 108 -6.24 0.70 4.38
N ILE A 109 -5.94 0.98 5.65
CA ILE A 109 -5.65 -0.06 6.65
C ILE A 109 -6.95 -0.33 7.41
N ASP A 110 -7.59 -1.44 7.09
CA ASP A 110 -8.77 -1.96 7.77
C ASP A 110 -8.44 -3.25 8.56
N LEU A 111 -9.46 -3.85 9.18
CA LEU A 111 -9.29 -5.07 9.96
C LEU A 111 -8.79 -6.26 9.13
N ALA A 112 -9.01 -6.30 7.81
CA ALA A 112 -8.51 -7.36 6.95
C ALA A 112 -7.00 -7.25 6.67
N HIS A 113 -6.43 -6.06 6.80
CA HIS A 113 -4.98 -5.82 6.67
C HIS A 113 -4.22 -6.09 7.97
N MET A 114 -4.91 -6.17 9.10
CA MET A 114 -4.33 -6.40 10.42
C MET A 114 -4.48 -7.88 10.79
N SER A 115 -3.40 -8.50 11.27
CA SER A 115 -3.50 -9.86 11.82
C SER A 115 -4.18 -9.83 13.19
N ASP A 116 -4.86 -10.91 13.57
CA ASP A 116 -5.44 -11.06 14.91
C ASP A 116 -4.39 -10.79 15.99
N ASN A 117 -4.75 -9.97 16.98
CA ASN A 117 -3.87 -9.54 18.08
C ASN A 117 -2.59 -8.82 17.64
N SER A 118 -2.56 -8.23 16.43
CA SER A 118 -1.39 -7.44 15.98
C SER A 118 -1.25 -6.08 16.68
N VAL A 119 -2.29 -5.62 17.38
CA VAL A 119 -2.27 -4.40 18.22
C VAL A 119 -2.15 -4.82 19.68
N ASP A 120 -1.04 -4.44 20.31
CA ASP A 120 -0.72 -4.64 21.71
C ASP A 120 -0.60 -3.30 22.46
N SER A 121 -0.19 -3.36 23.73
CA SER A 121 -0.09 -2.19 24.61
C SER A 121 0.86 -1.12 24.12
N ASP A 122 1.87 -1.46 23.31
CA ASP A 122 2.84 -0.48 22.81
C ASP A 122 2.24 0.40 21.70
N GLN A 123 1.23 -0.09 20.96
CA GLN A 123 0.49 0.71 19.98
C GLN A 123 -0.62 1.56 20.61
N TYR A 124 -1.08 1.23 21.82
CA TYR A 124 -2.00 2.08 22.58
C TYR A 124 -1.21 3.18 23.30
N VAL A 125 -1.15 4.37 22.70
CA VAL A 125 -0.55 5.53 23.37
C VAL A 125 -1.50 6.11 24.41
N ASP A 126 -0.97 6.71 25.48
CA ASP A 126 -1.77 7.28 26.58
C ASP A 126 -2.90 8.17 26.05
N GLY A 127 -4.14 7.81 26.40
CA GLY A 127 -5.35 8.54 26.00
C GLY A 127 -5.83 8.30 24.56
N SER A 128 -5.20 7.40 23.79
CA SER A 128 -5.67 7.06 22.42
C SER A 128 -7.02 6.36 22.41
N ILE A 129 -7.35 5.65 23.49
CA ILE A 129 -8.67 5.06 23.72
C ILE A 129 -9.41 5.99 24.69
N ASP A 130 -10.19 6.90 24.12
CA ASP A 130 -11.09 7.77 24.89
C ASP A 130 -12.50 7.19 24.98
N LEU A 131 -13.39 7.89 25.69
CA LEU A 131 -14.78 7.46 25.87
C LEU A 131 -15.56 7.36 24.55
N VAL A 132 -15.18 8.08 23.50
CA VAL A 132 -15.86 8.01 22.19
C VAL A 132 -15.55 6.70 21.46
N HIS A 133 -14.36 6.15 21.70
CA HIS A 133 -13.92 4.87 21.14
C HIS A 133 -14.44 3.66 21.95
N MET A 134 -14.94 3.89 23.16
CA MET A 134 -15.55 2.85 24.00
C MET A 134 -17.06 2.79 23.75
N SER A 135 -17.59 1.58 23.56
CA SER A 135 -19.04 1.41 23.48
C SER A 135 -19.69 1.60 24.86
N ALA A 136 -20.94 2.07 24.89
CA ALA A 136 -21.67 2.17 26.15
C ALA A 136 -21.77 0.79 26.81
N ASN A 137 -21.45 0.73 28.11
CA ASN A 137 -21.39 -0.51 28.90
C ASN A 137 -20.28 -1.50 28.46
N SER A 138 -19.20 -1.03 27.82
CA SER A 138 -18.06 -1.88 27.48
C SER A 138 -17.22 -2.35 28.68
N ILE A 139 -17.46 -1.78 29.85
CA ILE A 139 -16.77 -2.13 31.11
C ILE A 139 -17.75 -2.94 31.98
N ASP A 140 -17.38 -4.18 32.23
CA ASP A 140 -18.10 -5.18 33.03
C ASP A 140 -17.34 -5.54 34.32
N SER A 141 -17.85 -6.54 35.05
CA SER A 141 -17.30 -6.95 36.34
C SER A 141 -15.87 -7.49 36.25
N ASP A 142 -15.46 -8.06 35.12
CA ASP A 142 -14.12 -8.61 34.97
C ASP A 142 -13.06 -7.49 34.90
N GLN A 143 -13.43 -6.29 34.46
CA GLN A 143 -12.57 -5.11 34.51
C GLN A 143 -12.62 -4.40 35.88
N TYR A 144 -13.72 -4.53 36.64
CA TYR A 144 -13.82 -4.08 38.02
C TYR A 144 -13.22 -5.10 38.99
N VAL A 145 -11.89 -5.21 39.02
CA VAL A 145 -11.19 -6.09 39.98
C VAL A 145 -11.35 -5.60 41.43
N ASP A 146 -11.20 -6.49 42.41
CA ASP A 146 -11.29 -6.16 43.83
C ASP A 146 -10.39 -4.96 44.20
N GLY A 147 -10.99 -3.93 44.79
CA GLY A 147 -10.30 -2.70 45.17
C GLY A 147 -10.03 -1.71 44.03
N SER A 148 -10.43 -2.00 42.79
CA SER A 148 -10.33 -1.05 41.67
C SER A 148 -11.18 0.21 41.88
N ILE A 149 -12.30 0.08 42.62
CA ILE A 149 -13.13 1.21 43.03
C ILE A 149 -12.80 1.54 44.48
N ASP A 150 -12.02 2.61 44.66
CA ASP A 150 -11.68 3.17 45.97
C ASP A 150 -12.43 4.49 46.24
N VAL A 151 -12.12 5.13 47.37
CA VAL A 151 -12.73 6.40 47.78
C VAL A 151 -12.44 7.53 46.78
N ALA A 152 -11.31 7.52 46.05
CA ALA A 152 -11.01 8.54 45.06
C ALA A 152 -11.90 8.42 43.80
N HIS A 153 -12.39 7.22 43.50
CA HIS A 153 -13.36 6.98 42.41
C HIS A 153 -14.78 7.38 42.79
N LEU A 154 -15.11 7.39 44.08
CA LEU A 154 -16.43 7.76 44.60
C LEU A 154 -16.42 9.23 45.05
N ALA A 155 -17.02 10.10 44.23
CA ALA A 155 -17.26 11.48 44.64
C ALA A 155 -18.08 11.55 45.96
N ALA A 156 -17.89 12.62 46.74
CA ALA A 156 -18.69 12.88 47.93
C ALA A 156 -20.20 12.80 47.58
N ASP A 157 -20.96 12.17 48.46
CA ASP A 157 -22.41 11.94 48.31
C ASP A 157 -22.83 11.12 47.06
N SER A 158 -21.88 10.53 46.33
CA SER A 158 -22.18 9.70 45.15
C SER A 158 -23.01 8.46 45.51
N VAL A 159 -22.83 7.90 46.72
CA VAL A 159 -23.66 6.85 47.29
C VAL A 159 -24.73 7.49 48.17
N SER A 160 -25.77 8.03 47.54
CA SER A 160 -26.89 8.64 48.27
C SER A 160 -27.77 7.59 48.96
N ALA A 161 -28.58 8.02 49.93
CA ALA A 161 -29.54 7.15 50.61
C ALA A 161 -30.49 6.42 49.64
N ALA A 162 -30.80 7.00 48.47
CA ALA A 162 -31.62 6.36 47.44
C ALA A 162 -30.94 5.17 46.75
N LYS A 163 -29.60 5.10 46.76
CA LYS A 163 -28.81 3.98 46.23
C LYS A 163 -28.62 2.85 47.24
N ILE A 164 -28.91 3.11 48.52
CA ILE A 164 -28.87 2.12 49.60
C ILE A 164 -30.29 1.57 49.79
N GLN A 165 -30.51 0.30 49.49
CA GLN A 165 -31.82 -0.31 49.69
C GLN A 165 -32.13 -0.43 51.20
N ALA A 166 -33.42 -0.42 51.54
CA ALA A 166 -33.84 -0.59 52.92
C ALA A 166 -33.27 -1.90 53.50
N ASN A 167 -32.70 -1.82 54.70
CA ASN A 167 -32.06 -2.94 55.41
C ASN A 167 -30.73 -3.45 54.82
N ASN A 168 -30.10 -2.76 53.86
CA ASN A 168 -28.79 -3.18 53.34
C ASN A 168 -27.63 -2.89 54.29
N VAL A 169 -27.75 -1.89 55.16
CA VAL A 169 -26.74 -1.58 56.19
C VAL A 169 -27.10 -2.39 57.43
N GLY A 170 -26.38 -3.49 57.65
CA GLY A 170 -26.52 -4.36 58.81
C GLY A 170 -25.49 -4.04 59.90
N THR A 171 -25.47 -4.89 60.94
CA THR A 171 -24.57 -4.71 62.09
C THR A 171 -23.12 -5.00 61.75
N SER A 172 -22.82 -5.71 60.65
CA SER A 172 -21.43 -5.90 60.18
C SER A 172 -20.87 -4.67 59.49
N GLU A 173 -21.74 -3.83 58.93
CA GLU A 173 -21.37 -2.60 58.23
C GLU A 173 -21.27 -1.40 59.18
N ILE A 174 -21.88 -1.48 60.37
CA ILE A 174 -21.82 -0.49 61.44
C ILE A 174 -20.79 -0.96 62.46
N ALA A 175 -19.65 -0.29 62.56
CA ALA A 175 -18.67 -0.60 63.60
C ALA A 175 -19.23 -0.34 65.00
N ASP A 176 -18.69 -1.02 66.01
CA ASP A 176 -18.99 -0.74 67.42
C ASP A 176 -18.80 0.76 67.71
N ASP A 177 -19.73 1.36 68.45
CA ASP A 177 -19.77 2.78 68.78
C ASP A 177 -19.84 3.77 67.58
N ALA A 178 -20.08 3.30 66.35
CA ALA A 178 -20.17 4.17 65.16
C ALA A 178 -21.41 5.09 65.17
N VAL A 179 -22.43 4.75 65.97
CA VAL A 179 -23.61 5.59 66.23
C VAL A 179 -23.45 6.24 67.59
N THR A 180 -22.99 7.48 67.59
CA THR A 180 -22.79 8.34 68.76
C THR A 180 -24.06 9.10 69.13
N ALA A 181 -24.12 9.63 70.36
CA ALA A 181 -25.28 10.37 70.86
C ALA A 181 -25.66 11.57 69.95
N ASP A 182 -24.68 12.27 69.39
CA ASP A 182 -24.91 13.42 68.50
C ASP A 182 -25.54 13.03 67.14
N GLN A 183 -25.42 11.76 66.74
CA GLN A 183 -26.07 11.22 65.54
C GLN A 183 -27.53 10.82 65.79
N ILE A 184 -27.96 10.74 67.05
CA ILE A 184 -29.34 10.44 67.46
C ILE A 184 -29.98 11.73 68.00
N ALA A 185 -30.78 12.39 67.17
CA ALA A 185 -31.47 13.60 67.62
C ALA A 185 -32.43 13.34 68.79
N ASP A 186 -32.70 14.36 69.60
CA ASP A 186 -33.62 14.30 70.73
C ASP A 186 -34.97 13.70 70.31
N ASN A 187 -35.50 12.79 71.15
CA ASN A 187 -36.76 12.07 70.93
C ASN A 187 -36.79 11.14 69.70
N GLN A 188 -35.67 10.85 69.04
CA GLN A 188 -35.64 9.84 67.96
C GLN A 188 -35.90 8.43 68.50
N ILE A 189 -35.43 8.10 69.71
CA ILE A 189 -35.81 6.86 70.39
C ILE A 189 -37.12 7.10 71.12
N THR A 190 -38.19 6.45 70.66
CA THR A 190 -39.55 6.56 71.21
C THR A 190 -39.94 5.22 71.83
N ASN A 191 -41.04 5.20 72.59
CA ASN A 191 -41.58 3.95 73.14
C ASN A 191 -41.87 2.90 72.04
N ALA A 192 -42.08 3.29 70.78
CA ALA A 192 -42.29 2.36 69.67
C ALA A 192 -41.00 1.67 69.20
N HIS A 193 -39.83 2.23 69.51
CA HIS A 193 -38.51 1.66 69.19
C HIS A 193 -38.02 0.69 70.27
N MET A 194 -38.69 0.66 71.42
CA MET A 194 -38.29 -0.13 72.59
C MET A 194 -39.23 -1.32 72.72
N ALA A 195 -38.68 -2.52 72.88
CA ALA A 195 -39.48 -3.67 73.25
C ALA A 195 -39.99 -3.53 74.69
N ASP A 196 -41.10 -4.19 75.02
CA ASP A 196 -41.56 -4.31 76.40
C ASP A 196 -40.41 -4.90 77.27
N ASP A 197 -40.22 -4.34 78.46
CA ASP A 197 -39.13 -4.67 79.39
C ASP A 197 -37.69 -4.46 78.86
N ALA A 198 -37.50 -3.73 77.74
CA ALA A 198 -36.17 -3.47 77.18
C ALA A 198 -35.25 -2.65 78.11
N ILE A 199 -35.82 -1.88 79.04
CA ILE A 199 -35.07 -1.14 80.07
C ILE A 199 -35.28 -1.83 81.41
N GLY A 200 -34.23 -2.45 81.93
CA GLY A 200 -34.27 -3.14 83.20
C GLY A 200 -34.19 -2.19 84.40
N VAL A 201 -34.46 -2.75 85.58
CA VAL A 201 -34.34 -2.04 86.87
C VAL A 201 -32.92 -1.52 87.13
N VAL A 202 -31.89 -2.11 86.50
CA VAL A 202 -30.49 -1.69 86.63
C VAL A 202 -30.26 -0.41 85.83
N GLU A 203 -30.79 -0.31 84.61
CA GLU A 203 -30.68 0.84 83.72
C GLU A 203 -31.47 2.05 84.26
N LEU A 204 -32.56 1.80 84.99
CA LEU A 204 -33.33 2.84 85.71
C LEU A 204 -32.66 3.31 87.01
N SER A 205 -31.66 2.58 87.53
CA SER A 205 -31.08 2.85 88.85
C SER A 205 -30.12 4.04 88.88
N ALA A 206 -29.84 4.68 87.75
CA ALA A 206 -28.88 5.77 87.62
C ALA A 206 -29.52 7.06 87.10
N SER A 207 -30.33 7.73 87.94
CA SER A 207 -30.34 9.21 88.15
C SER A 207 -31.64 9.68 88.80
N GLY A 208 -31.77 9.40 90.10
CA GLY A 208 -32.80 10.02 90.94
C GLY A 208 -32.19 11.01 91.92
N THR A 209 -31.86 12.22 91.46
CA THR A 209 -32.05 13.50 92.17
C THR A 209 -32.08 14.64 91.18
#